data_AF-A0ABD6DGC6-F1
#
_entry.id   AF-A0ABD6DGC6-F1
#
_cell.length_a   1.000
_cell.length_b   1.000
_cell.length_c   1.000
_cell.angle_alpha   90.00
_cell.angle_beta   90.00
_cell.angle_gamma   90.00
#
_symmetry.space_group_name_H-M   'P 1'
#
loop_
_entity.id
_entity.type
_entity.pdbx_description
1 polymer ?
#
loop_
_entity_poly.entity_id
_entity_poly.type
_entity_poly.pdbx_seq_one_letter_code
_entity_poly.pdbx_strand_id
1 'polypeptide(L)'
;MSGTAQLTNPSALEQKSLGMQVGLSVVTLGLYPLYWFYSTASQLDAATDKSLTPIFGIIPVLNFVCAWQVADAAEAVTDQDKEILFILFLVFGVLSWYWIQSGINQAASN
;
A
#
# COMPACT_ATOMS: atom_id res chain seq x y z
N MET A 1 -16.89 -15.63 4.40
CA MET A 1 -17.18 -14.18 4.41
C MET A 1 -15.97 -13.50 5.03
N SER A 2 -14.92 -13.28 4.24
CA SER A 2 -13.83 -12.41 4.69
C SER A 2 -14.40 -11.01 4.63
N GLY A 3 -14.63 -10.38 5.79
CA GLY A 3 -15.07 -8.98 5.82
C GLY A 3 -14.11 -8.14 5.00
N THR A 4 -14.65 -7.34 4.09
CA THR A 4 -13.91 -6.29 3.38
C THR A 4 -13.24 -5.39 4.41
N ALA A 5 -12.02 -4.95 4.14
CA ALA A 5 -11.28 -4.09 5.06
C ALA A 5 -12.08 -2.83 5.39
N GLN A 6 -12.04 -2.39 6.65
CA GLN A 6 -12.76 -1.21 7.12
C GLN A 6 -11.78 -0.16 7.63
N LEU A 7 -12.00 1.08 7.21
CA LEU A 7 -11.22 2.23 7.62
C LEU A 7 -11.66 2.67 9.03
N THR A 8 -10.77 2.53 10.00
CA THR A 8 -11.05 2.78 11.43
C THR A 8 -10.42 4.07 11.94
N ASN A 9 -9.30 4.50 11.36
CA ASN A 9 -8.56 5.69 11.80
C ASN A 9 -7.89 6.42 10.61
N PRO A 10 -8.60 7.33 9.90
CA PRO A 10 -8.05 8.03 8.74
C PRO A 10 -6.86 8.92 9.07
N SER A 11 -6.77 9.43 10.30
CA SER A 11 -5.68 10.31 10.76
C SER A 11 -4.30 9.64 10.77
N ALA A 12 -4.25 8.31 10.67
CA ALA A 12 -3.00 7.55 10.59
C ALA A 12 -2.41 7.52 9.16
N LEU A 13 -3.14 7.99 8.15
CA LEU A 13 -2.71 8.03 6.76
C LEU A 13 -1.93 9.31 6.45
N GLU A 14 -0.80 9.18 5.77
CA GLU A 14 0.02 10.31 5.32
C GLU A 14 -0.13 10.55 3.82
N GLN A 15 -0.34 11.81 3.44
CA GLN A 15 -0.24 12.22 2.06
C GLN A 15 1.20 12.15 1.57
N LYS A 16 1.41 11.53 0.39
CA LYS A 16 2.72 11.51 -0.28
C LYS A 16 2.58 11.90 -1.74
N SER A 17 3.59 12.59 -2.26
CA SER A 17 3.63 13.01 -3.67
C SER A 17 3.97 11.82 -4.58
N LEU A 18 3.07 11.51 -5.51
CA LEU A 18 3.23 10.45 -6.51
C LEU A 18 4.48 10.67 -7.39
N GLY A 19 4.70 11.91 -7.85
CA GLY A 19 5.87 12.24 -8.67
C GLY A 19 7.19 12.08 -7.91
N MET A 20 7.19 12.41 -6.61
CA MET A 20 8.36 12.24 -5.76
C MET A 20 8.69 10.77 -5.52
N GLN A 21 7.69 9.88 -5.44
CA GLN A 21 7.90 8.43 -5.29
C GLN A 21 8.61 7.83 -6.50
N VAL A 22 8.17 8.20 -7.70
CA VAL A 22 8.82 7.73 -8.94
C VAL A 22 10.24 8.28 -9.01
N GLY A 23 10.45 9.57 -8.71
CA GLY A 23 11.78 10.18 -8.67
C GLY A 23 12.72 9.49 -7.68
N LEU A 24 12.26 9.24 -6.45
CA LEU A 24 13.05 8.54 -5.43
C LEU A 24 13.32 7.09 -5.80
N SER A 25 12.41 6.39 -6.48
CA SER A 25 12.65 5.04 -6.98
C SER A 25 13.82 4.99 -7.95
N VAL A 26 13.96 6.01 -8.82
CA VAL A 26 15.11 6.13 -9.73
C VAL A 26 16.38 6.51 -8.97
N VAL A 27 16.32 7.52 -8.11
CA VAL A 27 17.49 8.02 -7.35
C VAL A 27 18.08 6.97 -6.42
N THR A 28 17.23 6.14 -5.81
CA THR A 28 17.64 5.07 -4.88
C THR A 28 17.91 3.73 -5.58
N LEU A 29 17.95 3.69 -6.91
CA LEU A 29 18.18 2.48 -7.71
C LEU A 29 17.24 1.33 -7.34
N GLY A 30 15.96 1.63 -7.12
CA GLY A 30 14.94 0.63 -6.81
C GLY A 30 14.85 0.22 -5.33
N LEU A 31 15.60 0.85 -4.41
CA LEU A 31 15.49 0.59 -2.97
C LEU A 31 14.29 1.30 -2.33
N TYR A 32 13.94 2.50 -2.78
CA TYR A 32 12.78 3.25 -2.28
C TYR A 32 11.47 2.46 -2.32
N PRO A 33 11.13 1.71 -3.38
CA PRO A 33 10.05 0.73 -3.38
C PRO A 33 9.88 -0.10 -2.10
N LEU A 34 10.98 -0.62 -1.55
CA LEU A 34 10.95 -1.44 -0.33
C LEU A 34 10.58 -0.60 0.90
N TYR A 35 11.13 0.61 0.99
CA TYR A 35 10.76 1.57 2.04
C TYR A 35 9.29 1.99 1.94
N TRP A 36 8.82 2.30 0.73
CA TRP A 36 7.42 2.67 0.49
C TRP A 36 6.49 1.54 0.94
N PHE A 37 6.87 0.29 0.68
CA PHE A 37 6.09 -0.87 1.07
C PHE A 37 5.93 -1.00 2.58
N TYR A 38 7.05 -0.90 3.30
CA TYR A 38 7.06 -0.89 4.75
C TYR A 38 6.21 0.25 5.31
N SER A 39 6.42 1.48 4.81
CA SER A 39 5.69 2.67 5.26
C SER A 39 4.18 2.57 4.99
N THR A 40 3.78 2.07 3.82
CA THR A 40 2.38 1.91 3.43
C THR A 40 1.70 0.83 4.27
N ALA A 41 2.33 -0.33 4.44
CA ALA A 41 1.82 -1.39 5.30
C ALA A 41 1.64 -0.90 6.75
N SER A 42 2.61 -0.14 7.28
CA SER A 42 2.51 0.39 8.66
C SER A 42 1.38 1.39 8.85
N GLN A 43 1.10 2.24 7.86
CA GLN A 43 0.00 3.21 7.94
C GLN A 43 -1.36 2.53 7.77
N LEU A 44 -1.47 1.57 6.83
CA LEU A 44 -2.69 0.81 6.63
C LEU A 44 -3.04 -0.04 7.86
N ASP A 45 -2.05 -0.63 8.53
CA ASP A 45 -2.22 -1.32 9.83
C ASP A 45 -2.77 -0.43 10.92
N ALA A 46 -2.29 0.82 10.98
CA ALA A 46 -2.78 1.79 11.96
C ALA A 46 -4.16 2.39 11.59
N ALA A 47 -4.51 2.39 10.31
CA ALA A 47 -5.72 3.04 9.78
C ALA A 47 -6.91 2.10 9.57
N THR A 48 -6.68 0.79 9.54
CA THR A 48 -7.66 -0.23 9.13
C THR A 48 -7.88 -1.25 10.25
N ASP A 49 -8.93 -2.07 10.16
CA ASP A 49 -9.18 -3.21 11.06
C ASP A 49 -8.29 -4.45 10.79
N LYS A 50 -7.31 -4.34 9.89
CA LYS A 50 -6.43 -5.42 9.47
C LYS A 50 -5.13 -5.39 10.27
N SER A 51 -4.58 -6.57 10.56
CA SER A 51 -3.23 -6.72 11.13
C SER A 51 -2.25 -7.11 10.03
N LEU A 52 -1.42 -6.15 9.63
CA LEU A 52 -0.38 -6.31 8.61
C LEU A 52 0.96 -6.62 9.27
N THR A 53 1.87 -7.19 8.47
CA THR A 53 3.24 -7.48 8.89
C THR A 53 4.25 -6.73 8.01
N PRO A 54 4.46 -5.41 8.23
CA PRO A 54 5.26 -4.56 7.36
C PRO A 54 6.69 -5.04 7.12
N ILE A 55 7.27 -5.74 8.09
CA ILE A 55 8.66 -6.24 8.01
C ILE A 55 8.85 -7.28 6.91
N PHE A 56 7.79 -7.98 6.50
CA PHE A 56 7.85 -8.97 5.42
C PHE A 56 8.01 -8.36 4.02
N GLY A 57 7.73 -7.04 3.86
CA GLY A 57 7.93 -6.32 2.61
C GLY A 57 9.39 -6.16 2.16
N ILE A 58 10.34 -6.36 3.07
CA ILE A 58 11.78 -6.17 2.81
C ILE A 58 12.44 -7.45 2.25
N ILE A 59 11.88 -8.62 2.57
CA ILE A 59 12.44 -9.92 2.18
C ILE A 59 11.82 -10.31 0.83
N PRO A 60 12.61 -10.51 -0.26
CA PRO A 60 12.06 -10.68 -1.62
C PRO A 60 10.98 -11.76 -1.76
N VAL A 61 11.14 -12.89 -1.07
CA VAL A 61 10.18 -14.02 -1.12
C VAL A 61 8.93 -13.76 -0.26
N LEU A 62 9.07 -13.08 0.88
CA LEU A 62 7.94 -12.76 1.77
C LEU A 62 7.21 -11.48 1.34
N ASN A 63 7.80 -10.71 0.42
CA ASN A 63 7.20 -9.50 -0.14
C ASN A 63 5.83 -9.78 -0.79
N PHE A 64 5.61 -10.99 -1.34
CA PHE A 64 4.31 -11.38 -1.87
C PHE A 64 3.20 -11.47 -0.80
N VAL A 65 3.52 -11.93 0.40
CA VAL A 65 2.55 -11.99 1.51
C VAL A 65 2.21 -10.58 1.98
N CYS A 66 3.22 -9.73 2.11
CA CYS A 66 3.00 -8.34 2.48
C CYS A 66 2.23 -7.58 1.36
N ALA A 67 2.45 -7.90 0.08
CA ALA A 67 1.65 -7.37 -1.04
C ALA A 67 0.20 -7.77 -0.96
N TRP A 68 -0.08 -9.02 -0.62
CA TRP A 68 -1.45 -9.48 -0.41
C TRP A 68 -2.11 -8.75 0.76
N GLN A 69 -1.40 -8.59 1.88
CA GLN A 69 -1.91 -7.87 3.06
C GLN A 69 -2.16 -6.38 2.78
N VAL A 70 -1.25 -5.72 2.06
CA VAL A 70 -1.41 -4.34 1.64
C VAL A 70 -2.58 -4.20 0.67
N ALA A 71 -2.77 -5.12 -0.27
CA ALA A 71 -3.92 -5.12 -1.17
C ALA A 71 -5.25 -5.30 -0.42
N ASP A 72 -5.32 -6.24 0.53
CA ASP A 72 -6.51 -6.49 1.37
C ASP A 72 -6.86 -5.25 2.20
N ALA A 73 -5.87 -4.57 2.80
CA ALA A 73 -6.11 -3.34 3.55
C ALA A 73 -6.40 -2.12 2.65
N ALA A 74 -5.79 -2.06 1.46
CA ALA A 74 -5.97 -0.96 0.53
C ALA A 74 -7.40 -0.89 -0.06
N GLU A 75 -8.17 -1.99 -0.05
CA GLU A 75 -9.61 -1.96 -0.35
C GLU A 75 -10.36 -0.92 0.50
N ALA A 76 -9.92 -0.67 1.74
CA ALA A 76 -10.58 0.30 2.62
C ALA A 76 -10.38 1.76 2.18
N VAL A 77 -9.34 2.03 1.38
CA VAL A 77 -8.92 3.37 0.94
C VAL A 77 -8.98 3.55 -0.58
N THR A 78 -9.37 2.52 -1.34
CA THR A 78 -9.44 2.56 -2.80
C THR A 78 -10.76 1.97 -3.30
N ASP A 79 -11.22 2.41 -4.47
CA ASP A 79 -12.41 1.85 -5.12
C ASP A 79 -12.15 0.51 -5.87
N GLN A 80 -11.11 -0.24 -5.50
CA GLN A 80 -10.69 -1.45 -6.20
C GLN A 80 -10.64 -2.65 -5.25
N ASP A 81 -11.02 -3.83 -5.76
CA ASP A 81 -10.92 -5.08 -5.01
C ASP A 81 -9.45 -5.51 -4.83
N LYS A 82 -9.14 -6.21 -3.74
CA LYS A 82 -7.76 -6.67 -3.44
C LYS A 82 -7.19 -7.55 -4.52
N GLU A 83 -8.01 -8.36 -5.19
CA GLU A 83 -7.53 -9.24 -6.25
C GLU A 83 -7.01 -8.40 -7.42
N ILE A 84 -7.69 -7.31 -7.75
CA ILE A 84 -7.26 -6.37 -8.78
C ILE A 84 -5.97 -5.67 -8.34
N LEU A 85 -5.94 -5.11 -7.13
CA LEU A 85 -4.77 -4.40 -6.60
C LEU A 85 -3.52 -5.30 -6.53
N PHE A 86 -3.70 -6.56 -6.09
CA PHE A 86 -2.64 -7.56 -5.98
C PHE A 86 -2.15 -8.03 -7.36
N ILE A 87 -3.05 -8.37 -8.28
CA ILE A 87 -2.65 -8.77 -9.64
C ILE A 87 -1.94 -7.61 -10.33
N LEU A 88 -2.46 -6.39 -10.21
CA LEU A 88 -1.82 -5.19 -10.75
C LEU A 88 -0.43 -5.00 -10.13
N PHE A 89 -0.24 -5.31 -8.85
CA PHE A 89 1.08 -5.27 -8.22
C PHE A 89 2.07 -6.25 -8.88
N LEU A 90 1.60 -7.46 -9.25
CA LEU A 90 2.42 -8.50 -9.87
C LEU A 90 2.83 -8.19 -11.32
N VAL A 91 1.90 -7.71 -12.14
CA VAL A 91 2.14 -7.47 -13.57
C VAL A 91 2.52 -6.02 -13.90
N PHE A 92 2.07 -5.06 -13.09
CA PHE A 92 2.22 -3.62 -13.30
C PHE A 92 2.43 -2.87 -11.96
N GLY A 93 3.47 -3.24 -11.21
CA GLY A 93 3.72 -2.73 -9.85
C GLY A 93 3.58 -1.20 -9.68
N VAL A 94 4.02 -0.43 -10.68
CA VAL A 94 3.90 1.05 -10.68
C VAL A 94 2.44 1.53 -10.66
N LEU A 95 1.53 0.85 -11.37
CA LEU A 95 0.11 1.21 -11.38
C LEU A 95 -0.55 0.90 -10.03
N SER A 96 -0.15 -0.20 -9.38
CA SER A 96 -0.65 -0.57 -8.05
C SER A 96 -0.21 0.46 -7.00
N TRP A 97 1.06 0.87 -7.03
CA TRP A 97 1.53 1.98 -6.18
C TRP A 97 0.77 3.28 -6.42
N TYR A 98 0.56 3.64 -7.69
CA TYR A 98 -0.20 4.84 -8.03
C TYR A 98 -1.61 4.81 -7.41
N TRP A 99 -2.34 3.71 -7.59
CA TRP A 99 -3.71 3.61 -7.08
C TRP A 99 -3.77 3.61 -5.56
N ILE A 100 -2.95 2.79 -4.90
CA ILE A 100 -2.92 2.71 -3.43
C ILE A 100 -2.57 4.07 -2.84
N GLN A 101 -1.53 4.73 -3.35
CA GLN A 101 -1.14 6.04 -2.85
C GLN A 101 -2.20 7.12 -3.15
N SER A 102 -2.87 7.06 -4.30
CA SER A 102 -3.96 8.00 -4.61
C SER A 102 -5.15 7.82 -3.66
N GLY A 103 -5.48 6.58 -3.28
CA GLY A 103 -6.51 6.26 -2.31
C GLY A 103 -6.16 6.75 -0.90
N ILE A 104 -4.95 6.44 -0.45
CA ILE A 104 -4.41 6.94 0.83
C ILE A 104 -4.44 8.47 0.88
N ASN A 105 -4.00 9.14 -0.19
CA ASN A 105 -4.00 10.60 -0.23
C ASN A 105 -5.40 11.22 -0.12
N GLN A 106 -6.39 10.60 -0.78
CA GLN A 106 -7.78 11.02 -0.70
C GLN A 106 -8.36 10.77 0.70
N ALA A 107 -8.13 9.59 1.26
CA ALA A 107 -8.58 9.25 2.61
C ALA A 107 -7.94 10.14 3.70
N ALA A 108 -6.67 10.52 3.54
CA ALA A 108 -5.96 11.44 4.43
C ALA A 108 -6.40 12.91 4.29
N SER A 109 -7.11 13.26 3.21
CA SER A 109 -7.59 14.63 2.96
C SER A 109 -8.98 14.94 3.54
N ASN A 110 -9.69 13.91 4.01
CA ASN A 110 -11.02 14.02 4.62
C ASN A 110 -10.93 14.11 6.14
#